data_AF-A0A2N2BVM6-F1
#
_entry.id   AF-A0A2N2BVM6-F1
#
_cell.length_a   1.000
_cell.length_b   1.000
_cell.length_c   1.000
_cell.angle_alpha   90.00
_cell.angle_beta   90.00
_cell.angle_gamma   90.00
#
_symmetry.space_group_name_H-M   'P 1'
#
loop_
_entity.id
_entity.type
_entity.pdbx_description
1 polymer ?
#
loop_
_entity_poly.entity_id
_entity_poly.type
_entity_poly.pdbx_seq_one_letter_code
_entity_poly.pdbx_strand_id
1 'polypeptide(L)'
;MSVLAVSNLCKRYDRFLLDNVSFALKKGTITILFSTHITSDLDKCADNIIYIQQGKVLANSDMASFLGQYKVLEFSDEQLTDDLRSKLIGYKQTKHGYRALIKSADVRHTSEKVTNADLEAIMIHMEKE
;
A
#
# COMPACT_ATOMS: atom_id res chain seq x y z
N MET A 1 2.96 -16.55 22.23
CA MET A 1 4.36 -17.01 22.13
C MET A 1 4.62 -17.33 20.67
N SER A 2 5.58 -16.66 20.02
CA SER A 2 6.01 -17.01 18.66
C SER A 2 6.92 -18.24 18.70
N VAL A 3 6.93 -19.03 17.62
CA VAL A 3 7.84 -20.19 17.50
C VAL A 3 9.14 -19.81 16.82
N LEU A 4 9.07 -18.83 15.92
CA LEU A 4 10.20 -18.24 15.24
C LEU A 4 9.92 -16.76 15.05
N ALA A 5 10.93 -15.92 15.20
CA ALA A 5 10.85 -14.51 14.88
C ALA A 5 12.11 -14.12 14.09
N VAL A 6 11.91 -13.35 13.03
CA VAL A 6 12.95 -12.68 12.28
C VAL A 6 12.84 -11.20 12.62
N SER A 7 13.96 -10.59 12.97
CA SER A 7 14.00 -9.17 13.33
C SER A 7 15.21 -8.51 12.69
N ASN A 8 15.02 -7.30 12.19
CA ASN A 8 16.07 -6.47 11.57
C ASN A 8 16.86 -7.22 10.48
N LEU A 9 16.18 -8.02 9.66
CA LEU A 9 16.83 -8.71 8.55
C LEU A 9 17.23 -7.68 7.49
N CYS A 10 18.55 -7.54 7.31
CA CYS A 10 19.15 -6.75 6.26
C CYS A 10 19.91 -7.66 5.30
N LYS A 11 19.74 -7.46 3.99
CA LYS A 11 20.47 -8.20 2.97
C LYS A 11 20.91 -7.28 1.85
N ARG A 12 22.23 -7.22 1.62
CA ARG A 12 22.83 -6.41 0.57
C ARG A 12 23.03 -7.22 -0.70
N TYR A 13 22.67 -6.62 -1.83
CA TYR A 13 22.94 -7.08 -3.18
C TYR A 13 23.66 -5.95 -3.94
N ASP A 14 24.26 -6.26 -5.10
CA ASP A 14 25.02 -5.27 -5.87
C ASP A 14 24.19 -4.06 -6.31
N ARG A 15 22.91 -4.27 -6.60
CA ARG A 15 21.99 -3.23 -7.12
C ARG A 15 20.94 -2.76 -6.11
N PHE A 16 20.78 -3.44 -4.99
CA PHE A 16 19.76 -3.08 -3.99
C PHE A 16 20.10 -3.57 -2.59
N LEU A 17 19.51 -2.95 -1.58
CA LEU A 17 19.62 -3.33 -0.17
C LEU A 17 18.23 -3.64 0.35
N LEU A 18 18.00 -4.84 0.86
CA LEU A 18 16.84 -5.12 1.70
C LEU A 18 17.18 -4.65 3.12
N ASP A 19 16.37 -3.76 3.68
CA ASP A 19 16.61 -3.15 4.97
C ASP A 19 15.41 -3.30 5.92
N ASN A 20 15.71 -3.71 7.15
CA ASN A 20 14.77 -3.79 8.27
C ASN A 20 13.53 -4.68 8.06
N VAL A 21 13.67 -5.88 7.49
CA VAL A 21 12.57 -6.84 7.41
C VAL A 21 12.40 -7.59 8.73
N SER A 22 11.20 -7.55 9.30
CA SER A 22 10.88 -8.22 10.58
C SER A 22 9.51 -8.89 10.53
N PHE A 23 9.40 -10.12 10.99
CA PHE A 23 8.13 -10.86 11.08
C PHE A 23 8.22 -12.00 12.11
N ALA A 24 7.08 -12.49 12.59
CA ALA A 24 7.04 -13.58 13.57
C ALA A 24 6.02 -14.65 13.18
N LEU A 25 6.35 -15.90 13.47
CA LEU A 25 5.49 -17.05 13.25
C LEU A 25 4.72 -17.35 14.53
N LYS A 26 3.40 -17.43 14.42
CA LYS A 26 2.51 -17.73 15.54
C LYS A 26 2.56 -19.22 15.87
N LYS A 27 2.65 -19.54 17.16
CA LYS A 27 2.60 -20.94 17.63
C LYS A 27 1.25 -21.57 17.29
N GLY A 28 1.30 -22.79 16.76
CA GLY A 28 0.11 -23.57 16.44
C GLY A 28 -0.55 -23.24 15.10
N THR A 29 0.10 -22.43 14.25
CA THR A 29 -0.39 -22.13 12.89
C THR A 29 0.65 -22.51 11.84
N ILE A 30 0.18 -22.79 10.62
CA ILE A 30 1.04 -22.83 9.43
C ILE A 30 1.17 -21.39 8.94
N THR A 31 2.40 -20.93 8.73
CA THR A 31 2.68 -19.59 8.18
C THR A 31 3.23 -19.76 6.77
N ILE A 32 2.63 -19.08 5.80
CA ILE A 32 3.08 -19.08 4.40
C ILE A 32 3.62 -17.70 4.10
N LEU A 33 4.89 -17.62 3.71
CA LEU A 33 5.49 -16.42 3.13
C LEU A 33 5.58 -16.63 1.62
N PHE A 34 4.92 -15.77 0.86
CA PHE A 34 5.01 -15.78 -0.59
C PHE A 34 5.01 -14.36 -1.13
N SER A 35 5.60 -14.19 -2.30
CA SER A 35 5.67 -12.92 -3.03
C SER A 35 5.20 -13.16 -4.45
N THR A 36 4.35 -12.28 -4.97
CA THR A 36 3.83 -12.34 -6.34
C THR A 36 3.66 -10.94 -6.89
N HIS A 37 3.68 -10.81 -8.21
CA HIS A 37 3.29 -9.59 -8.91
C HIS A 37 1.77 -9.53 -9.16
N ILE A 38 1.04 -10.62 -8.87
CA ILE A 38 -0.41 -10.69 -8.98
C ILE A 38 -1.01 -10.14 -7.68
N THR A 39 -1.23 -8.84 -7.64
CA THR A 39 -1.79 -8.13 -6.47
C THR A 39 -3.13 -8.68 -6.03
N SER A 40 -3.98 -9.14 -6.96
CA SER A 40 -5.26 -9.77 -6.65
C SER A 40 -5.15 -11.06 -5.85
N ASP A 41 -4.03 -11.78 -5.95
CA ASP A 41 -3.81 -13.00 -5.19
C ASP A 41 -3.52 -12.64 -3.74
N LEU A 42 -2.63 -11.65 -3.52
CA LEU A 42 -2.34 -11.13 -2.18
C LEU A 42 -3.61 -10.60 -1.51
N ASP A 43 -4.42 -9.83 -2.23
CA ASP A 43 -5.66 -9.24 -1.69
C ASP A 43 -6.68 -10.29 -1.22
N LYS A 44 -6.70 -11.47 -1.86
CA LYS A 44 -7.66 -12.54 -1.53
C LYS A 44 -7.23 -13.47 -0.41
N CYS A 45 -5.94 -13.72 -0.24
CA CYS A 45 -5.46 -14.78 0.65
C CYS A 45 -4.44 -14.35 1.69
N ALA A 46 -3.92 -13.11 1.63
CA ALA A 46 -2.98 -12.63 2.64
C ALA A 46 -3.70 -12.04 3.85
N ASP A 47 -3.29 -12.46 5.05
CA ASP A 47 -3.71 -11.81 6.29
C ASP A 47 -2.86 -10.55 6.59
N ASN A 48 -1.57 -10.58 6.20
CA ASN A 48 -0.59 -9.54 6.47
C ASN A 48 0.20 -9.18 5.21
N ILE A 49 0.73 -7.96 5.19
CA ILE A 49 1.61 -7.46 4.13
C ILE A 49 2.89 -6.86 4.71
N ILE A 50 4.01 -7.22 4.08
CA ILE A 50 5.30 -6.53 4.23
C ILE A 50 5.56 -5.85 2.89
N TYR A 51 5.20 -4.59 2.77
CA TYR A 51 5.41 -3.83 1.56
C TYR A 51 6.83 -3.26 1.52
N ILE A 52 7.60 -3.66 0.51
CA ILE A 52 8.99 -3.26 0.33
C ILE A 52 9.08 -2.47 -0.96
N GLN A 53 9.57 -1.24 -0.87
CA GLN A 53 9.82 -0.37 -2.02
C GLN A 53 11.24 0.18 -1.95
N GLN A 54 11.96 0.14 -3.08
CA GLN A 54 13.36 0.57 -3.17
C GLN A 54 14.25 0.00 -2.04
N GLY A 55 13.96 -1.25 -1.65
CA GLY A 55 14.73 -1.95 -0.62
C GLY A 55 14.34 -1.67 0.84
N LYS A 56 13.42 -0.74 1.08
CA LYS A 56 12.96 -0.38 2.43
C LYS A 56 11.56 -0.90 2.69
N VAL A 57 11.30 -1.35 3.92
CA VAL A 57 9.96 -1.70 4.38
C VAL A 57 9.16 -0.42 4.59
N LEU A 58 8.17 -0.17 3.72
CA LEU A 58 7.24 0.97 3.84
C LEU A 58 6.03 0.63 4.70
N ALA A 59 5.61 -0.63 4.72
CA ALA A 59 4.54 -1.10 5.60
C ALA A 59 4.80 -2.53 6.06
N ASN A 60 4.42 -2.81 7.30
CA ASN A 60 4.43 -4.13 7.89
C ASN A 60 3.25 -4.21 8.86
N SER A 61 2.11 -4.65 8.35
CA SER A 61 0.84 -4.65 9.09
C SER A 61 -0.09 -5.74 8.56
N ASP A 62 -1.22 -5.93 9.24
CA ASP A 62 -2.34 -6.68 8.65
C ASP A 62 -2.89 -5.97 7.41
N MET A 63 -3.51 -6.74 6.52
CA MET A 63 -4.05 -6.24 5.27
C MET A 63 -5.14 -5.20 5.48
N ALA A 64 -6.05 -5.40 6.44
CA ALA A 64 -7.15 -4.46 6.68
C ALA A 64 -6.65 -3.07 7.12
N SER A 65 -5.68 -3.04 8.04
CA SER A 65 -5.02 -1.80 8.48
C SER A 65 -4.21 -1.14 7.36
N PHE A 66 -3.56 -1.93 6.49
CA PHE A 66 -2.84 -1.38 5.34
C PHE A 66 -3.78 -0.71 4.35
N LEU A 67 -4.81 -1.42 3.89
CA LEU A 67 -5.80 -0.90 2.95
C LEU A 67 -6.56 0.30 3.53
N GLY A 68 -6.89 0.25 4.83
CA GLY A 68 -7.60 1.31 5.55
C GLY A 68 -6.85 2.66 5.59
N GLN A 69 -5.54 2.68 5.38
CA GLN A 69 -4.75 3.91 5.33
C GLN A 69 -4.95 4.71 4.04
N TYR A 70 -5.56 4.12 3.01
CA TYR A 70 -5.68 4.75 1.70
C TYR A 70 -7.13 4.77 1.22
N LYS A 71 -7.44 5.82 0.46
CA LYS A 71 -8.69 5.96 -0.28
C LYS A 71 -8.40 6.28 -1.73
N VAL A 72 -9.38 5.97 -2.56
CA VAL A 72 -9.41 6.37 -3.95
C VAL A 72 -10.41 7.51 -4.11
N LEU A 73 -9.93 8.60 -4.71
CA LEU A 73 -10.72 9.79 -4.99
C LEU A 73 -10.99 9.88 -6.49
N GLU A 74 -12.24 10.12 -6.87
CA GLU A 74 -12.63 10.50 -8.23
C GLU A 74 -13.06 11.98 -8.25
N PHE A 75 -12.43 12.79 -9.11
CA PHE A 75 -12.67 14.24 -9.20
C PHE A 75 -12.46 14.79 -10.62
N SER A 76 -13.06 15.95 -10.94
CA SER A 76 -12.89 16.64 -12.22
C SER A 76 -11.71 17.63 -12.23
N ASP A 77 -11.29 18.11 -13.40
CA ASP A 77 -10.24 19.14 -13.51
C ASP A 77 -10.51 20.39 -12.65
N GLU A 78 -11.78 20.80 -12.55
CA GLU A 78 -12.21 21.97 -11.78
C GLU A 78 -11.98 21.81 -10.26
N GLN A 79 -11.89 20.57 -9.79
CA GLN A 79 -11.68 20.22 -8.38
C GLN A 79 -10.19 20.02 -8.04
N LEU A 80 -9.31 20.00 -9.05
CA LEU A 80 -7.87 19.84 -8.87
C LEU A 80 -7.24 21.16 -8.39
N THR A 81 -7.32 21.41 -7.08
CA THR A 81 -6.61 22.51 -6.43
C THR A 81 -5.16 22.12 -6.11
N ASP A 82 -4.27 23.12 -5.96
CA ASP A 82 -2.88 22.88 -5.56
C ASP A 82 -2.78 22.21 -4.18
N ASP A 83 -3.68 22.54 -3.25
CA ASP A 83 -3.77 21.88 -1.94
C ASP A 83 -4.11 20.39 -2.09
N LEU A 84 -5.10 20.05 -2.91
CA LEU A 84 -5.44 18.66 -3.19
C LEU A 84 -4.26 17.94 -3.84
N ARG A 85 -3.66 18.54 -4.87
CA ARG A 85 -2.53 17.97 -5.61
C ARG A 85 -1.35 17.62 -4.69
N SER A 86 -1.07 18.43 -3.67
CA SER A 86 0.01 18.19 -2.71
C SER A 86 -0.22 16.98 -1.79
N LYS A 87 -1.48 16.55 -1.63
CA LYS A 87 -1.90 15.42 -0.77
C LYS A 87 -2.10 14.13 -1.53
N LEU A 88 -2.20 14.19 -2.86
CA LEU A 88 -2.31 13.01 -3.70
C LEU A 88 -0.98 12.28 -3.73
N ILE A 89 -1.02 10.96 -3.51
CA ILE A 89 0.15 10.09 -3.68
C ILE A 89 0.43 9.89 -5.17
N GLY A 90 -0.63 9.83 -5.98
CA GLY A 90 -0.57 9.78 -7.43
C GLY A 90 -1.97 9.89 -8.01
N TYR A 91 -2.08 10.30 -9.26
CA TYR A 91 -3.36 10.40 -9.97
C TYR A 91 -3.23 9.95 -11.43
N LYS A 92 -4.33 9.43 -11.97
CA LYS A 92 -4.43 8.97 -13.36
C LYS A 92 -5.66 9.59 -14.00
N GLN A 93 -5.49 10.10 -15.21
CA GLN A 93 -6.61 10.58 -16.02
C GLN A 93 -7.49 9.41 -16.47
N THR A 94 -8.80 9.63 -16.41
CA THR A 94 -9.86 8.70 -16.82
C THR A 94 -10.80 9.42 -17.78
N LYS A 95 -11.77 8.71 -18.37
CA LYS A 95 -12.74 9.30 -19.31
C LYS A 95 -13.64 10.38 -18.66
N HIS A 96 -13.75 10.40 -17.33
CA HIS A 96 -14.68 11.26 -16.59
C HIS A 96 -13.96 12.14 -15.54
N GLY A 97 -12.68 12.45 -15.75
CA GLY A 97 -11.86 13.23 -14.80
C GLY A 97 -10.63 12.45 -14.37
N TYR A 98 -10.30 12.47 -13.08
CA TYR A 98 -9.14 11.79 -12.51
C TYR A 98 -9.56 10.78 -11.46
N ARG A 99 -8.74 9.74 -11.33
CA ARG A 99 -8.76 8.80 -10.22
C ARG A 99 -7.40 8.88 -9.52
N ALA A 100 -7.40 9.11 -8.21
CA ALA A 100 -6.18 9.32 -7.45
C ALA A 100 -6.17 8.55 -6.14
N LEU A 101 -4.98 8.26 -5.64
CA LEU A 101 -4.76 7.70 -4.32
C LEU A 101 -4.44 8.81 -3.32
N ILE A 102 -5.12 8.80 -2.19
CA ILE A 102 -4.93 9.74 -1.07
C ILE A 102 -4.89 8.97 0.24
N LYS A 103 -4.18 9.48 1.24
CA LYS A 103 -4.24 8.92 2.58
C LYS A 103 -5.61 9.19 3.20
N SER A 104 -6.17 8.21 3.90
CA SER A 104 -7.45 8.33 4.60
C SER A 104 -7.50 9.52 5.56
N ALA A 105 -6.37 9.88 6.18
CA ALA A 105 -6.26 11.03 7.09
C ALA A 105 -6.36 12.40 6.38
N ASP A 106 -6.04 12.45 5.08
CA ASP A 106 -6.03 13.68 4.28
C ASP A 106 -7.34 13.88 3.52
N VAL A 107 -8.24 12.90 3.55
CA VAL A 107 -9.62 13.03 3.06
C VAL A 107 -10.36 13.97 4.00
N ARG A 108 -10.41 15.26 3.64
CA ARG A 108 -11.32 16.22 4.29
C ARG A 108 -12.74 15.99 3.80
N HIS A 109 -13.72 16.71 4.36
CA HIS A 109 -15.12 16.67 3.93
C HIS A 109 -15.28 17.24 2.51
N THR A 110 -14.68 16.56 1.55
CA THR A 110 -14.73 16.87 0.14
C THR A 110 -16.01 16.23 -0.41
N SER A 111 -16.77 16.98 -1.20
CA SER A 111 -18.01 16.55 -1.89
C SER A 111 -17.75 15.49 -2.98
N GLU A 112 -16.50 15.07 -3.13
CA GLU A 112 -15.95 14.13 -4.08
C GLU A 112 -16.35 12.70 -3.75
N LYS A 113 -16.37 11.87 -4.79
CA LYS A 113 -16.69 10.45 -4.65
C LYS A 113 -15.46 9.72 -4.13
N VAL A 114 -15.47 9.42 -2.83
CA VAL A 114 -14.41 8.66 -2.14
C VAL A 114 -14.81 7.19 -2.07
N THR A 115 -13.91 6.30 -2.48
CA THR A 115 -14.06 4.85 -2.34
C THR A 115 -12.88 4.25 -1.58
N ASN A 116 -13.08 3.04 -1.02
CA ASN A 116 -11.99 2.30 -0.38
C ASN A 116 -10.96 1.89 -1.44
N ALA A 117 -9.68 2.01 -1.09
CA ALA A 117 -8.62 1.50 -1.95
C ALA A 117 -8.50 -0.03 -1.78
N ASP A 118 -8.29 -0.73 -2.89
CA ASP A 118 -7.82 -2.11 -2.93
C ASP A 118 -6.29 -2.13 -3.08
N LEU A 119 -5.69 -3.31 -2.93
CA LEU A 119 -4.24 -3.45 -3.03
C LEU A 119 -3.73 -3.02 -4.41
N GLU A 120 -4.46 -3.35 -5.48
CA GLU A 120 -4.09 -2.98 -6.85
C GLU A 120 -4.02 -1.46 -7.04
N ALA A 121 -5.04 -0.72 -6.58
CA ALA A 121 -5.06 0.73 -6.66
C ALA A 121 -3.89 1.34 -5.88
N ILE A 122 -3.57 0.83 -4.69
CA ILE A 122 -2.43 1.32 -3.92
C ILE A 122 -1.14 1.12 -4.71
N MET A 123 -0.89 -0.10 -5.20
CA MET A 123 0.34 -0.43 -5.93
C MET A 123 0.49 0.39 -7.21
N ILE A 124 -0.57 0.54 -8.01
CA ILE A 124 -0.51 1.30 -9.27
C ILE A 124 -0.14 2.77 -9.04
N HIS A 125 -0.63 3.38 -7.96
CA HIS A 125 -0.36 4.80 -7.69
C HIS A 125 0.93 5.03 -6.91
N MET A 126 1.41 4.05 -6.14
CA MET A 126 2.70 4.14 -5.44
C MET A 126 3.91 3.82 -6.33
N GLU A 127 3.74 3.02 -7.39
CA GLU A 127 4.81 2.64 -8.32
C GLU A 127 4.93 3.56 -9.55
N LYS A 128 3.99 4.50 -9.73
CA LYS A 128 4.04 5.47 -10.82
C LYS A 128 4.80 6.73 -10.39
N GLU A 129 6.09 6.74 -10.70
CA GLU A 129 6.87 7.95 -10.96
C GLU A 129 6.62 8.47 -12.38
#